data_AF-A0A843HZJ2-F1
#
_entry.id   AF-A0A843HZJ2-F1
#
_cell.length_a   1.000
_cell.length_b   1.000
_cell.length_c   1.000
_cell.angle_alpha   90.00
_cell.angle_beta   90.00
_cell.angle_gamma   90.00
#
_symmetry.space_group_name_H-M   'P 1'
#
loop_
_entity.id
_entity.type
_entity.pdbx_description
1 polymer ?
#
loop_
_entity_poly.entity_id
_entity_poly.type
_entity_poly.pdbx_seq_one_letter_code
_entity_poly.pdbx_strand_id
1 'polypeptide(L)'
;MFGTKEKEVKQEYVVKVDAARTTKNDSIIMVDLNINGVKVKSCMLKEIECKEDGKVHKKGDICYVVNFPSEKGKNGKWYSIVWCPLSNDNIDDIVKQVKSML
;
A
#
# COMPACT_ATOMS: atom_id res chain seq x y z
N MET A 1 5.02 -14.11 -45.68
CA MET A 1 4.51 -14.15 -44.30
C MET A 1 5.16 -13.00 -43.54
N PHE A 2 4.43 -11.91 -43.29
CA PHE A 2 4.92 -10.81 -42.44
C PHE A 2 4.49 -11.11 -41.01
N GLY A 3 5.45 -11.51 -40.16
CA GLY A 3 5.23 -11.69 -38.74
C GLY A 3 5.12 -10.34 -38.06
N THR A 4 3.90 -9.94 -37.68
CA THR A 4 3.68 -8.83 -36.76
C THR A 4 4.18 -9.23 -35.38
N LYS A 5 5.33 -8.70 -34.97
CA LYS A 5 5.74 -8.72 -33.56
C LYS A 5 4.74 -7.84 -32.80
N GLU A 6 3.83 -8.47 -32.08
CA GLU A 6 3.01 -7.77 -31.08
C GLU A 6 3.95 -7.15 -30.05
N LYS A 7 3.97 -5.82 -30.00
CA LYS A 7 4.71 -5.07 -29.00
C LYS A 7 3.88 -5.15 -27.72
N GLU A 8 4.34 -5.89 -26.72
CA GLU A 8 3.75 -5.84 -25.38
C GLU A 8 3.83 -4.39 -24.89
N VAL A 9 2.67 -3.73 -24.82
CA VAL A 9 2.55 -2.43 -24.18
C VAL A 9 2.46 -2.68 -22.69
N LYS A 10 3.55 -2.44 -21.96
CA LYS A 10 3.50 -2.40 -20.49
C LYS A 10 2.73 -1.15 -20.09
N GLN A 11 1.53 -1.34 -19.55
CA GLN A 11 0.73 -0.26 -18.97
C GLN A 11 1.40 0.17 -17.66
N GLU A 12 2.13 1.28 -17.69
CA GLU A 12 2.72 1.88 -16.49
C GLU A 12 1.63 2.65 -15.73
N TYR A 13 1.19 2.10 -14.60
CA TYR A 13 0.28 2.80 -13.70
C TYR A 13 1.09 3.77 -12.84
N VAL A 14 1.03 5.06 -13.19
CA VAL A 14 1.59 6.10 -12.32
C VAL A 14 0.63 6.33 -11.15
N VAL A 15 1.00 5.85 -9.97
CA VAL A 15 0.25 6.05 -8.73
C VAL A 15 0.89 7.18 -7.94
N LYS A 16 0.21 8.32 -7.84
CA LYS A 16 0.55 9.39 -6.91
C LYS A 16 -0.21 9.19 -5.61
N VAL A 17 0.50 9.18 -4.49
CA VAL A 17 -0.10 8.99 -3.16
C VAL A 17 0.37 10.08 -2.21
N ASP A 18 -0.60 10.77 -1.62
CA ASP A 18 -0.36 11.73 -0.54
C ASP A 18 -1.05 11.26 0.75
N ALA A 19 -0.37 11.35 1.89
CA ALA A 19 -1.00 11.20 3.19
C ALA A 19 -1.73 12.50 3.54
N ALA A 20 -3.00 12.42 3.92
CA ALA A 20 -3.83 13.58 4.21
C ALA A 20 -4.03 13.82 5.72
N ARG A 21 -4.24 12.73 6.47
CA ARG A 21 -4.45 12.77 7.92
C ARG A 21 -3.87 11.52 8.54
N THR A 22 -3.20 11.66 9.67
CA THR A 22 -2.67 10.54 10.44
C THR A 22 -3.26 10.53 11.85
N THR A 23 -3.40 9.35 12.43
CA THR A 23 -3.76 9.18 13.84
C THR A 23 -3.04 7.94 14.34
N LYS A 24 -2.22 8.09 15.38
CA LYS A 24 -1.50 6.98 16.01
C LYS A 24 -2.22 6.58 17.30
N ASN A 25 -2.57 5.31 17.41
CA ASN A 25 -3.07 4.71 18.65
C ASN A 25 -2.27 3.44 18.92
N ASP A 26 -1.47 3.45 19.99
CA ASP A 26 -0.50 2.41 20.30
C ASP A 26 0.43 2.10 19.10
N SER A 27 0.38 0.85 18.61
CA SER A 27 1.15 0.34 17.48
C SER A 27 0.41 0.45 16.14
N ILE A 28 -0.76 1.10 16.12
CA ILE A 28 -1.58 1.25 14.91
C ILE A 28 -1.52 2.69 14.44
N ILE A 29 -1.08 2.89 13.20
CA ILE A 29 -1.14 4.19 12.53
C ILE A 29 -2.27 4.13 11.50
N MET A 30 -3.34 4.87 11.77
CA MET A 30 -4.40 5.11 10.82
C MET A 30 -4.01 6.30 9.94
N VAL A 31 -4.15 6.15 8.62
CA VAL A 31 -3.82 7.17 7.63
C VAL A 31 -4.93 7.29 6.59
N ASP A 32 -5.35 8.51 6.30
CA ASP A 32 -6.15 8.82 5.13
C ASP A 32 -5.21 9.09 3.95
N LEU A 33 -5.41 8.41 2.83
CA LEU A 33 -4.60 8.55 1.62
C LEU A 33 -5.38 9.28 0.52
N ASN A 34 -4.70 10.09 -0.25
CA ASN A 34 -5.17 10.61 -1.52
C ASN A 34 -4.41 9.91 -2.64
N ILE A 35 -5.09 9.04 -3.38
CA ILE A 35 -4.51 8.24 -4.46
C ILE A 35 -5.04 8.77 -5.77
N ASN A 36 -4.19 9.41 -6.57
CA ASN A 36 -4.57 10.02 -7.85
C ASN A 36 -5.85 10.89 -7.77
N GLY A 37 -6.04 11.62 -6.67
CA GLY A 37 -7.21 12.48 -6.43
C GLY A 37 -8.38 11.79 -5.71
N VAL A 38 -8.32 10.47 -5.51
CA VAL A 38 -9.32 9.70 -4.77
C VAL A 38 -8.93 9.61 -3.30
N LYS A 39 -9.79 10.14 -2.42
CA LYS A 39 -9.59 10.04 -0.97
C LYS A 39 -10.03 8.68 -0.45
N VAL A 40 -9.07 7.90 0.05
CA VAL A 40 -9.29 6.64 0.74
C VAL A 40 -9.07 6.87 2.23
N LYS A 41 -10.14 6.77 3.02
CA LYS A 41 -10.08 7.01 4.46
C LYS A 41 -9.79 5.75 5.23
N SER A 42 -9.20 5.87 6.42
CA SER A 42 -9.01 4.76 7.35
C SER A 42 -8.13 3.62 6.81
N CYS A 43 -7.12 3.95 6.01
CA CYS A 43 -6.05 3.00 5.72
C CYS A 43 -5.22 2.76 6.99
N MET A 44 -4.58 1.61 7.09
CA MET A 44 -3.72 1.27 8.22
C MET A 44 -2.30 1.06 7.73
N LEU A 45 -1.36 1.81 8.29
CA LEU A 45 0.07 1.61 8.09
C LEU A 45 0.56 0.70 9.21
N LYS A 46 1.06 -0.48 8.85
CA LYS A 46 1.50 -1.50 9.80
C LYS A 46 2.97 -1.84 9.60
N GLU A 47 3.70 -1.86 10.69
CA GLU A 47 5.05 -2.43 10.76
C GLU A 47 4.97 -3.95 10.73
N ILE A 48 5.70 -4.55 9.80
CA ILE A 48 5.85 -5.99 9.65
C ILE A 48 7.34 -6.35 9.59
N GLU A 49 7.69 -7.56 9.97
CA GLU A 49 9.04 -8.07 9.73
C GLU A 49 9.20 -8.35 8.23
N CYS A 50 10.24 -7.81 7.62
CA CYS A 50 10.53 -8.02 6.20
C CYS A 50 10.71 -9.52 5.91
N LYS A 51 9.98 -10.02 4.91
CA LYS A 51 10.15 -11.36 4.35
C LYS A 51 10.16 -11.25 2.83
N GLU A 52 11.34 -11.24 2.22
CA GLU A 52 11.46 -11.54 0.80
C GLU A 52 11.69 -13.05 0.64
N ASP A 53 10.96 -13.68 -0.29
CA ASP A 53 11.15 -15.06 -0.72
C ASP A 53 11.14 -16.14 0.37
N GLY A 54 10.38 -15.91 1.45
CA GLY A 54 10.27 -16.85 2.56
C GLY A 54 11.53 -16.98 3.43
N LYS A 55 12.52 -16.09 3.27
CA LYS A 55 13.72 -16.05 4.09
C LYS A 55 13.86 -14.68 4.75
N VAL A 56 13.88 -14.66 6.07
CA VAL A 56 14.14 -13.46 6.87
C VAL A 56 15.60 -13.06 6.65
N HIS A 57 15.83 -12.00 5.87
CA HIS A 57 17.13 -11.33 5.88
C HIS A 57 17.16 -10.43 7.11
N LYS A 58 18.00 -10.82 8.08
CA LYS A 58 18.23 -10.18 9.38
C LYS A 58 16.98 -9.99 10.24
N LYS A 59 16.92 -10.79 11.31
CA LYS A 59 16.01 -10.57 12.45
C LYS A 59 16.06 -9.09 12.87
N GLY A 60 15.01 -8.33 12.59
CA GLY A 60 14.91 -6.91 12.96
C GLY A 60 14.69 -5.90 11.82
N ASP A 61 14.75 -6.29 10.55
CA ASP A 61 14.37 -5.35 9.46
C ASP A 61 12.85 -5.16 9.44
N ILE A 62 12.43 -3.93 9.68
CA ILE A 62 11.03 -3.50 9.72
C ILE A 62 10.62 -3.00 8.34
N CYS A 63 9.65 -3.68 7.73
CA CYS A 63 8.95 -3.27 6.52
C CYS A 63 7.60 -2.63 6.90
N TYR A 64 7.09 -1.76 6.05
CA TYR A 64 5.76 -1.20 6.22
C TYR A 64 4.80 -1.78 5.18
N VAL A 65 3.56 -2.02 5.57
CA VAL A 65 2.48 -2.35 4.65
C VAL A 65 1.29 -1.42 4.87
N VAL A 66 0.64 -1.06 3.76
CA VAL A 66 -0.60 -0.29 3.77
C VAL A 66 -1.76 -1.26 3.58
N ASN A 67 -2.59 -1.39 4.61
CA ASN A 67 -3.85 -2.12 4.52
C ASN A 67 -4.97 -1.14 4.17
N PHE A 68 -5.64 -1.39 3.06
CA PHE A 68 -6.83 -0.64 2.66
C PHE A 68 -8.06 -1.02 3.50
N PRO A 69 -9.04 -0.11 3.62
CA PRO A 69 -10.32 -0.39 4.25
C PRO A 69 -10.95 -1.65 3.68
N SER A 70 -11.45 -2.51 4.57
CA SER A 70 -12.02 -3.79 4.21
C SER A 70 -13.36 -4.00 4.90
N GLU A 71 -14.26 -4.73 4.25
CA GLU A 71 -15.55 -5.11 4.79
C GLU A 71 -15.69 -6.63 4.85
N LYS A 72 -16.48 -7.12 5.81
CA LYS A 72 -16.76 -8.54 5.96
C LYS A 72 -17.98 -8.91 5.11
N GLY A 73 -17.78 -9.75 4.10
CA GLY A 73 -18.83 -10.24 3.24
C GLY A 73 -19.77 -11.22 3.96
N LYS A 74 -20.93 -11.49 3.35
CA LYS A 74 -21.94 -12.42 3.88
C LYS A 74 -21.44 -13.86 4.07
N ASN A 75 -20.38 -14.23 3.35
CA ASN A 75 -19.71 -15.53 3.47
C ASN A 75 -18.63 -15.55 4.58
N GLY A 76 -18.54 -14.50 5.39
CA GLY A 76 -17.58 -14.37 6.48
C GLY A 76 -16.15 -13.99 6.07
N LYS A 77 -15.86 -13.85 4.77
CA LYS A 77 -14.55 -13.43 4.25
C LYS A 77 -14.41 -11.91 4.26
N TRP A 78 -13.19 -11.41 4.40
CA TRP A 78 -12.89 -9.99 4.33
C TRP A 78 -12.50 -9.60 2.90
N TYR A 79 -13.01 -8.45 2.45
CA TYR A 79 -12.78 -7.91 1.12
C TYR A 79 -12.29 -6.47 1.23
N SER A 80 -11.21 -6.13 0.55
CA SER A 80 -10.78 -4.75 0.43
C SER A 80 -11.80 -3.97 -0.40
N ILE A 81 -12.25 -2.84 0.14
CA ILE A 81 -13.21 -1.94 -0.52
C ILE A 81 -12.52 -1.19 -1.68
N VAL A 82 -11.20 -0.99 -1.56
CA VAL A 82 -10.35 -0.37 -2.56
C VAL A 82 -9.21 -1.32 -2.89
N TRP A 83 -8.90 -1.45 -4.17
CA TRP A 83 -7.71 -2.15 -4.64
C TRP A 83 -6.83 -1.19 -5.43
N CYS A 84 -5.60 -0.98 -4.95
CA CYS A 84 -4.59 -0.17 -5.63
C CYS A 84 -3.23 -0.84 -5.41
N PRO A 85 -2.53 -1.25 -6.47
CA PRO A 85 -1.17 -1.75 -6.34
C PRO A 85 -0.25 -0.59 -5.95
N LEU A 86 0.43 -0.72 -4.80
CA LEU A 86 1.45 0.23 -4.35
C LEU A 86 2.83 -0.40 -4.53
N SER A 87 3.76 0.34 -5.13
CA SER A 87 5.17 -0.06 -5.16
C SER A 87 5.82 0.16 -3.78
N ASN A 88 7.01 -0.39 -3.57
CA ASN A 88 7.80 -0.11 -2.37
C ASN A 88 8.11 1.39 -2.24
N ASP A 89 8.44 2.06 -3.36
CA ASP A 89 8.65 3.51 -3.38
C ASP A 89 7.42 4.28 -2.91
N ASN A 90 6.21 3.85 -3.33
CA ASN A 90 4.97 4.48 -2.85
C ASN A 90 4.80 4.31 -1.34
N ILE A 91 5.11 3.12 -0.81
CA ILE A 91 5.00 2.83 0.62
C ILE A 91 6.01 3.67 1.40
N ASP A 92 7.26 3.77 0.95
CA ASP A 92 8.31 4.56 1.59
C ASP A 92 7.96 6.05 1.61
N ASP A 93 7.40 6.57 0.53
CA ASP A 93 6.89 7.94 0.46
C ASP A 93 5.73 8.17 1.45
N ILE A 94 4.78 7.23 1.54
CA ILE A 94 3.69 7.30 2.53
C ILE A 94 4.28 7.31 3.95
N VAL A 95 5.23 6.42 4.25
CA VAL A 95 5.87 6.34 5.58
C VAL A 95 6.58 7.65 5.92
N LYS A 96 7.31 8.24 4.96
CA LYS A 96 7.99 9.52 5.14
C LYS A 96 7.01 10.65 5.44
N GLN A 97 5.92 10.73 4.68
CA GLN A 97 4.87 11.72 4.90
C GLN A 97 4.22 11.53 6.27
N VAL A 98 3.83 10.30 6.62
CA VAL A 98 3.21 9.97 7.90
C VAL A 98 4.11 10.35 9.09
N LYS A 99 5.42 10.04 9.02
CA LYS A 99 6.40 10.40 10.06
C LYS A 99 6.58 11.91 10.22
N SER A 100 6.36 12.70 9.18
CA SER A 100 6.40 14.17 9.27
C SER A 100 5.15 14.79 9.92
N MET A 101 4.08 14.00 10.05
CA MET A 101 2.79 14.44 10.61
C MET A 101 2.55 13.97 12.05
N LEU A 102 3.43 13.11 12.59
CA LEU A 102 3.38 12.56 13.96
C LEU A 102 4.42 13.23 14.84
#